data_AF-A0A7W1PBH2-F1
#
_entry.id   AF-A0A7W1PBH2-F1
#
_cell.length_a   1.000
_cell.length_b   1.000
_cell.length_c   1.000
_cell.angle_alpha   90.00
_cell.angle_beta   90.00
_cell.angle_gamma   90.00
#
_symmetry.space_group_name_H-M   'P 1'
#
loop_
_entity.id
_entity.type
_entity.pdbx_description
1 polymer ?
#
loop_
_entity_poly.entity_id
_entity_poly.type
_entity_poly.pdbx_seq_one_letter_code
_entity_poly.pdbx_strand_id
1 'polypeptide(L)'
;MATARSVAAQIDGTVPIEIGLMDQHLDRHVGPARVLAALMSGISLLAWGVAILGTYGLFSQLVASRTREIGVRIALGAGRSAILKSVLGRAVVLGVIGVGVGLVLWRLTGKLLGSLIYGVDVTDPLVLTGVSVSVLAVTSLASYLPARRATRIDPVSVLSRTARR
;
A
#
# COMPACT_ATOMS: atom_id res chain seq x y z
N MET A 1 -46.51 -22.59 -28.40
CA MET A 1 -45.94 -21.47 -29.18
C MET A 1 -46.95 -20.43 -29.68
N ALA A 2 -48.26 -20.57 -29.40
CA ALA A 2 -49.28 -19.59 -29.81
C ALA A 2 -49.63 -18.52 -28.74
N THR A 3 -49.20 -18.70 -27.48
CA THR A 3 -49.54 -17.82 -26.35
C THR A 3 -48.52 -16.71 -26.09
N ALA A 4 -47.34 -16.76 -26.71
CA ALA A 4 -46.33 -15.70 -26.60
C ALA A 4 -46.64 -14.48 -27.49
N ARG A 5 -47.47 -14.66 -28.52
CA ARG A 5 -47.79 -13.62 -29.51
C ARG A 5 -48.88 -12.65 -29.05
N SER A 6 -49.71 -13.05 -28.08
CA SER A 6 -50.79 -12.19 -27.53
C SER A 6 -50.33 -11.24 -26.44
N VAL A 7 -49.16 -11.47 -25.83
CA VAL A 7 -48.56 -10.54 -24.86
C VAL A 7 -47.74 -9.45 -25.57
N ALA A 8 -47.16 -9.77 -26.73
CA ALA A 8 -46.42 -8.82 -27.56
C ALA A 8 -47.31 -7.75 -28.24
N ALA A 9 -48.63 -7.97 -28.30
CA ALA A 9 -49.57 -7.07 -28.99
C ALA A 9 -50.19 -5.99 -28.07
N GLN A 10 -49.86 -5.96 -26.77
CA GLN A 10 -50.31 -4.91 -25.83
C GLN A 10 -49.26 -3.83 -25.55
N ILE A 11 -48.05 -3.96 -26.13
CA ILE A 11 -46.98 -2.97 -26.00
C ILE A 11 -46.80 -2.32 -27.37
N ASP A 12 -47.82 -1.60 -27.82
CA ASP A 12 -47.73 -0.71 -28.98
C ASP A 12 -47.71 0.75 -28.52
N GLY A 13 -46.71 1.46 -29.03
CA GLY A 13 -46.70 2.92 -29.20
C GLY A 13 -46.42 3.78 -27.97
N THR A 14 -45.14 4.10 -27.73
CA THR A 14 -44.60 5.47 -27.43
C THR A 14 -43.23 5.50 -26.71
N VAL A 15 -42.35 4.52 -26.94
CA VAL A 15 -40.92 4.72 -26.63
C VAL A 15 -40.13 4.43 -27.89
N PRO A 16 -39.53 5.44 -28.56
CA PRO A 16 -38.53 5.18 -29.55
C PRO A 16 -37.42 4.44 -28.81
N ILE A 17 -37.24 3.15 -29.11
CA ILE A 17 -36.06 2.42 -28.68
C ILE A 17 -34.92 2.93 -29.56
N GLU A 18 -34.43 4.11 -29.18
CA GLU A 18 -33.21 4.68 -29.69
C GLU A 18 -32.09 3.82 -29.10
N ILE A 19 -31.62 2.86 -29.89
CA ILE A 19 -30.54 1.92 -29.57
C ILE A 19 -29.17 2.63 -29.46
N GLY A 20 -29.17 3.92 -29.11
CA GLY A 20 -28.01 4.80 -29.00
C GLY A 20 -28.02 5.72 -27.76
N LEU A 21 -28.98 5.59 -26.83
CA LEU A 21 -29.04 6.49 -25.65
C LEU A 21 -28.99 5.83 -24.27
N MET A 22 -28.62 4.55 -24.17
CA MET A 22 -28.20 4.00 -22.87
C MET A 22 -26.86 4.62 -22.40
N ASP A 23 -25.98 5.02 -23.33
CA ASP A 23 -24.69 5.66 -23.02
C ASP A 23 -24.85 7.10 -22.49
N GLN A 24 -25.82 7.86 -23.00
CA GLN A 24 -25.98 9.27 -22.64
C GLN A 24 -26.69 9.49 -21.28
N HIS A 25 -27.44 8.51 -20.77
CA HIS A 25 -28.02 8.59 -19.42
C HIS A 25 -27.07 8.11 -18.32
N LEU A 26 -25.98 7.41 -18.66
CA LEU A 26 -24.92 7.05 -17.73
C LEU A 26 -24.00 8.25 -17.41
N ASP A 27 -23.70 9.10 -18.40
CA ASP A 27 -22.77 10.22 -18.19
C ASP A 27 -23.25 11.25 -17.16
N ARG A 28 -24.57 11.42 -17.01
CA ARG A 28 -25.14 12.40 -16.06
C ARG A 28 -25.09 11.94 -14.59
N HIS A 29 -24.77 10.67 -14.31
CA HIS A 29 -24.60 10.15 -12.94
C HIS A 29 -23.17 9.64 -12.69
N VAL A 30 -22.40 9.33 -13.74
CA VAL A 30 -21.01 8.86 -13.64
C VAL A 30 -20.00 10.02 -13.61
N GLY A 31 -20.36 11.20 -14.13
CA GLY A 31 -19.51 12.41 -14.09
C GLY A 31 -19.02 12.79 -12.68
N PRO A 32 -19.91 12.97 -11.69
CA PRO A 32 -19.52 13.28 -10.31
C PRO A 32 -18.72 12.17 -9.65
N ALA A 33 -19.09 10.91 -9.89
CA ALA A 33 -18.42 9.75 -9.32
C ALA A 33 -16.98 9.60 -9.84
N ARG A 34 -16.73 9.86 -11.12
CA ARG A 34 -15.37 9.85 -11.70
C ARG A 34 -14.48 10.94 -11.13
N VAL A 35 -15.00 12.15 -10.92
CA VAL A 35 -14.24 13.24 -10.31
C VAL A 35 -13.88 12.90 -8.86
N LEU A 36 -14.85 12.38 -8.09
CA LEU A 36 -14.58 11.95 -6.71
C LEU A 36 -13.57 10.81 -6.66
N ALA A 37 -13.69 9.80 -7.54
CA ALA A 37 -12.73 8.71 -7.63
C ALA A 37 -11.32 9.19 -8.00
N ALA A 38 -11.21 10.14 -8.93
CA ALA A 38 -9.93 10.75 -9.29
C ALA A 38 -9.30 11.49 -8.11
N LEU A 39 -10.08 12.30 -7.37
CA LEU A 39 -9.60 12.99 -6.16
C LEU A 39 -9.16 12.00 -5.07
N MET A 40 -9.94 10.96 -4.81
CA MET A 40 -9.60 9.93 -3.83
C MET A 40 -8.32 9.18 -4.24
N SER A 41 -8.15 8.89 -5.53
CA SER A 41 -6.93 8.27 -6.06
C SER A 41 -5.70 9.16 -5.86
N GLY A 42 -5.84 10.47 -6.12
CA GLY A 42 -4.77 11.46 -5.91
C GLY A 42 -4.37 11.58 -4.44
N ILE A 43 -5.36 11.68 -3.54
CA ILE A 43 -5.11 11.73 -2.09
C ILE A 43 -4.45 10.44 -1.61
N SER A 44 -4.90 9.28 -2.08
CA SER A 44 -4.32 7.98 -1.74
C SER A 44 -2.85 7.89 -2.18
N LEU A 45 -2.54 8.35 -3.39
CA LEU A 45 -1.17 8.44 -3.90
C LEU A 45 -0.27 9.31 -3.02
N LEU A 46 -0.75 10.49 -2.63
CA LEU A 46 0.00 11.40 -1.75
C LEU A 46 0.21 10.78 -0.36
N ALA A 47 -0.85 10.24 0.25
CA ALA A 47 -0.77 9.56 1.54
C ALA A 47 0.22 8.39 1.50
N TRP A 48 0.20 7.62 0.42
CA TRP A 48 1.14 6.51 0.20
C TRP A 48 2.58 7.02 0.08
N GLY A 49 2.81 8.10 -0.67
CA GLY A 49 4.11 8.78 -0.76
C GLY A 49 4.65 9.24 0.60
N VAL A 50 3.80 9.86 1.43
CA VAL A 50 4.17 10.30 2.78
C VAL A 50 4.51 9.10 3.68
N ALA A 51 3.76 8.01 3.59
CA ALA A 51 4.06 6.78 4.33
C ALA A 51 5.43 6.19 3.95
N ILE A 52 5.79 6.19 2.66
CA ILE A 52 7.11 5.76 2.18
C ILE A 52 8.21 6.63 2.80
N LEU A 53 8.05 7.96 2.77
CA LEU A 53 9.04 8.88 3.33
C LEU A 53 9.20 8.72 4.85
N GLY A 54 8.08 8.57 5.57
CA GLY A 54 8.07 8.37 7.02
C GLY A 54 8.74 7.06 7.42
N THR A 55 8.43 5.96 6.74
CA THR A 55 9.08 4.66 6.99
C THR A 55 10.57 4.70 6.70
N TYR A 56 11.00 5.34 5.59
CA TYR A 56 12.42 5.55 5.30
C TYR A 56 13.13 6.35 6.40
N GLY A 57 12.54 7.47 6.84
CA GLY A 57 13.07 8.29 7.93
C GLY A 57 13.25 7.48 9.23
N LEU A 58 12.22 6.72 9.61
CA LEU A 58 12.25 5.87 10.79
C LEU A 58 13.37 4.82 10.72
N PHE A 59 13.50 4.10 9.61
CA PHE A 59 14.56 3.10 9.44
C PHE A 59 15.95 3.73 9.38
N SER A 60 16.11 4.87 8.72
CA SER A 60 17.37 5.62 8.68
C SER A 60 17.84 5.99 10.09
N GLN A 61 16.92 6.46 10.94
CA GLN A 61 17.21 6.85 12.32
C GLN A 61 17.49 5.64 13.23
N LEU A 62 16.76 4.54 13.05
CA LEU A 62 17.00 3.27 13.75
C LEU A 62 18.35 2.63 13.41
N VAL A 63 18.80 2.75 12.16
CA VAL A 63 20.11 2.24 11.74
C VAL A 63 21.21 3.19 12.21
N ALA A 64 21.02 4.51 12.09
CA ALA A 64 21.98 5.52 12.54
C ALA A 64 22.30 5.37 14.04
N SER A 65 21.27 5.14 14.87
CA SER A 65 21.43 4.91 16.32
C SER A 65 22.15 3.60 16.66
N ARG A 66 22.18 2.60 15.76
CA ARG A 66 22.86 1.30 15.96
C ARG A 66 24.22 1.21 15.27
N THR A 67 24.66 2.26 14.58
CA THR A 67 25.95 2.29 13.85
C THR A 67 27.14 1.98 14.76
N ARG A 68 27.09 2.41 16.03
CA ARG A 68 28.18 2.18 17.00
C ARG A 68 28.33 0.70 17.37
N GLU A 69 27.22 0.02 17.65
CA GLU A 69 27.21 -1.43 17.95
C GLU A 69 27.62 -2.25 16.71
N ILE A 70 27.16 -1.83 15.52
CA ILE A 70 27.50 -2.44 14.24
C ILE A 70 29.01 -2.32 13.97
N GLY A 71 29.60 -1.14 14.21
CA GLY A 71 31.03 -0.90 14.05
C GLY A 71 31.89 -1.77 14.98
N VAL A 72 31.48 -1.93 16.24
CA VAL A 72 32.16 -2.82 17.20
C VAL A 72 32.06 -4.28 16.77
N ARG A 73 30.88 -4.76 16.33
CA ARG A 73 30.72 -6.13 15.82
C ARG A 73 31.59 -6.41 14.60
N ILE A 74 31.68 -5.47 13.66
CA ILE A 74 32.54 -5.61 12.47
C ILE A 74 34.02 -5.62 12.88
N ALA A 75 34.44 -4.79 13.83
CA ALA A 75 35.80 -4.77 14.35
C ALA A 75 36.20 -6.09 15.05
N LEU A 76 35.22 -6.79 15.65
CA LEU A 76 35.38 -8.13 16.22
C LEU A 76 35.28 -9.26 15.18
N GLY A 77 35.19 -8.95 13.88
CA GLY A 77 35.18 -9.93 12.80
C GLY A 77 33.79 -10.39 12.32
N ALA A 78 32.70 -9.74 12.75
CA ALA A 78 31.36 -10.11 12.28
C ALA A 78 31.18 -9.79 10.79
N GLY A 79 30.73 -10.77 10.01
CA GLY A 79 30.46 -10.63 8.58
C GLY A 79 29.36 -9.60 8.30
N ARG A 80 29.62 -8.69 7.34
CA ARG A 80 28.68 -7.63 6.90
C ARG A 80 27.31 -8.18 6.49
N SER A 81 27.27 -9.40 5.95
CA SER A 81 26.06 -10.12 5.56
C SER A 81 25.16 -10.55 6.73
N ALA A 82 25.73 -10.85 7.91
CA ALA A 82 24.95 -11.17 9.11
C ALA A 82 24.19 -9.94 9.64
N ILE A 83 24.81 -8.77 9.55
CA ILE A 83 24.22 -7.50 9.96
C ILE A 83 23.10 -7.11 9.00
N LEU A 84 23.34 -7.25 7.69
CA LEU A 84 22.32 -6.99 6.67
C LEU A 84 21.09 -7.88 6.87
N LYS A 85 21.28 -9.18 7.10
CA LYS A 85 20.19 -10.13 7.42
C LYS A 85 19.43 -9.73 8.69
N SER A 86 20.11 -9.31 9.74
CA SER A 86 19.45 -8.90 10.99
C SER A 86 18.60 -7.64 10.81
N VAL A 87 19.03 -6.67 10.00
CA VAL A 87 18.28 -5.44 9.75
C VAL A 87 17.08 -5.72 8.85
N LEU A 88 17.28 -6.46 7.75
CA LEU A 88 16.19 -6.84 6.86
C LEU A 88 15.15 -7.72 7.58
N GLY A 89 15.58 -8.66 8.42
CA GLY A 89 14.67 -9.50 9.19
C GLY A 89 13.74 -8.68 10.10
N ARG A 90 14.28 -7.66 10.78
CA ARG A 90 13.46 -6.73 11.59
C ARG A 90 12.50 -5.92 10.73
N ALA A 91 12.93 -5.45 9.57
CA ALA A 91 12.09 -4.71 8.64
C ALA A 91 10.93 -5.57 8.11
N VAL A 92 11.20 -6.84 7.78
CA VAL A 92 10.18 -7.80 7.35
C VAL A 92 9.16 -8.07 8.45
N VAL A 93 9.60 -8.31 9.69
CA VAL A 93 8.69 -8.52 10.84
C VAL A 93 7.78 -7.30 11.04
N LEU A 94 8.35 -6.09 11.02
CA LEU A 94 7.56 -4.85 11.11
C LEU A 94 6.57 -4.71 9.94
N GLY A 95 6.99 -5.04 8.72
CA GLY A 95 6.12 -5.02 7.54
C GLY A 95 4.96 -6.01 7.66
N VAL A 96 5.21 -7.24 8.10
CA VAL A 96 4.18 -8.26 8.33
C VAL A 96 3.19 -7.83 9.41
N ILE A 97 3.66 -7.26 10.51
CA ILE A 97 2.79 -6.72 11.57
C ILE A 97 1.94 -5.58 11.00
N GLY A 98 2.54 -4.65 10.25
CA GLY A 98 1.83 -3.54 9.62
C GLY A 98 0.74 -4.00 8.65
N VAL A 99 1.03 -4.99 7.81
CA VAL A 99 0.04 -5.62 6.91
C VAL A 99 -1.07 -6.28 7.72
N GLY A 100 -0.74 -7.08 8.74
CA GLY A 100 -1.74 -7.74 9.58
C GLY A 100 -2.69 -6.75 10.26
N VAL A 101 -2.15 -5.66 10.82
CA VAL A 101 -2.94 -4.57 11.41
C VAL A 101 -3.82 -3.91 10.35
N GLY A 102 -3.26 -3.59 9.17
CA GLY A 102 -4.00 -2.99 8.07
C GLY A 102 -5.19 -3.85 7.59
N LEU A 103 -5.00 -5.17 7.49
CA LEU A 103 -6.06 -6.12 7.11
C LEU A 103 -7.19 -6.15 8.15
N VAL A 104 -6.85 -6.12 9.44
CA VAL A 104 -7.84 -6.08 10.53
C VAL A 104 -8.64 -4.79 10.46
N LEU A 105 -7.97 -3.64 10.33
CA LEU A 105 -8.61 -2.33 10.19
C LEU A 105 -9.52 -2.28 8.96
N TRP A 106 -9.05 -2.73 7.81
CA TRP A 106 -9.87 -2.78 6.59
C TRP A 106 -11.15 -3.59 6.79
N ARG A 107 -11.07 -4.76 7.43
CA ARG A 107 -12.25 -5.59 7.69
C ARG A 107 -13.22 -4.95 8.70
N LEU A 108 -12.71 -4.25 9.71
CA LEU A 108 -13.52 -3.50 10.67
C LEU A 108 -14.26 -2.33 9.99
N THR A 109 -13.53 -1.52 9.23
CA THR A 109 -14.09 -0.38 8.49
C THR A 109 -15.06 -0.85 7.41
N GLY A 110 -14.76 -1.92 6.69
CA GLY A 110 -15.64 -2.50 5.68
C GLY A 110 -16.98 -2.96 6.27
N LYS A 111 -16.97 -3.56 7.47
CA LYS A 111 -18.21 -3.91 8.18
C LYS A 111 -19.03 -2.68 8.58
N LEU A 112 -18.37 -1.64 9.08
CA LEU A 112 -19.04 -0.39 9.48
C LEU A 112 -19.67 0.30 8.26
N LEU A 113 -18.93 0.42 7.16
CA LEU A 113 -19.43 1.04 5.92
C LEU A 113 -20.50 0.20 5.24
N GLY A 114 -20.37 -1.13 5.20
CA GLY A 114 -21.41 -2.01 4.66
C GLY A 114 -22.73 -1.95 5.41
N SER A 115 -22.71 -1.53 6.70
CA SER A 115 -23.94 -1.25 7.45
C SER A 115 -24.60 0.08 7.09
N LEU A 116 -23.86 1.00 6.48
CA LEU A 116 -24.29 2.37 6.14
C LEU A 116 -24.57 2.55 4.64
N ILE A 117 -23.87 1.81 3.76
CA ILE A 117 -23.92 1.92 2.31
C ILE A 117 -24.15 0.53 1.73
N TYR A 118 -25.36 0.29 1.20
CA TYR A 118 -25.73 -0.96 0.56
C TYR A 118 -25.08 -1.07 -0.83
N GLY A 119 -24.39 -2.19 -1.12
CA GLY A 119 -23.97 -2.54 -2.49
C GLY A 119 -22.53 -2.23 -2.91
N VAL A 120 -21.63 -1.85 -1.99
CA VAL A 120 -20.18 -1.74 -2.31
C VAL A 120 -19.44 -2.97 -1.80
N ASP A 121 -19.16 -3.91 -2.70
CA ASP A 121 -18.23 -5.01 -2.45
C ASP A 121 -16.79 -4.48 -2.44
N VAL A 122 -16.26 -4.19 -1.25
CA VAL A 122 -14.87 -3.71 -1.05
C VAL A 122 -13.86 -4.88 -1.05
N THR A 123 -14.34 -6.11 -1.24
CA THR A 123 -13.59 -7.37 -1.15
C THR A 123 -13.08 -7.82 -2.52
N ASP A 124 -12.13 -7.08 -3.09
CA ASP A 124 -11.35 -7.57 -4.25
C ASP A 124 -10.02 -8.21 -3.76
N PRO A 125 -9.88 -9.55 -3.83
CA PRO A 125 -8.67 -10.25 -3.41
C PRO A 125 -7.41 -9.77 -4.13
N LEU A 126 -7.55 -9.27 -5.37
CA LEU A 126 -6.42 -8.80 -6.17
C LEU A 126 -5.87 -7.47 -5.61
N VAL A 127 -6.74 -6.56 -5.19
CA VAL A 127 -6.33 -5.28 -4.60
C VAL A 127 -5.63 -5.50 -3.26
N LEU A 128 -6.13 -6.43 -2.44
CA LEU A 128 -5.53 -6.77 -1.15
C LEU A 128 -4.16 -7.41 -1.25
N THR A 129 -4.02 -8.37 -2.16
CA THR A 129 -2.72 -8.99 -2.43
C THR A 129 -1.76 -7.96 -3.01
N GLY A 130 -2.21 -7.12 -3.95
CA GLY A 130 -1.42 -6.02 -4.52
C GLY A 130 -0.90 -5.03 -3.48
N VAL A 131 -1.76 -4.54 -2.58
CA VAL A 131 -1.37 -3.60 -1.51
C VAL A 131 -0.43 -4.26 -0.50
N SER A 132 -0.69 -5.51 -0.11
CA SER A 132 0.17 -6.22 0.83
C SER A 132 1.58 -6.42 0.27
N VAL A 133 1.67 -6.82 -1.01
CA VAL A 133 2.95 -6.99 -1.71
C VAL A 133 3.66 -5.65 -1.88
N SER A 134 2.93 -4.58 -2.24
CA SER A 134 3.52 -3.26 -2.44
C SER A 134 4.09 -2.69 -1.13
N VAL A 135 3.38 -2.84 -0.01
CA VAL A 135 3.85 -2.42 1.32
C VAL A 135 5.10 -3.19 1.72
N LEU A 136 5.13 -4.51 1.52
CA LEU A 136 6.32 -5.32 1.83
C LEU A 136 7.51 -4.94 0.94
N ALA A 137 7.28 -4.72 -0.36
CA ALA A 137 8.31 -4.30 -1.30
C ALA A 137 8.89 -2.94 -0.91
N VAL A 138 8.03 -1.95 -0.65
CA VAL A 138 8.42 -0.60 -0.19
C VAL A 138 9.20 -0.66 1.11
N THR A 139 8.73 -1.40 2.11
CA THR A 139 9.38 -1.51 3.43
C THR A 139 10.75 -2.17 3.29
N SER A 140 10.87 -3.17 2.43
CA SER A 140 12.14 -3.84 2.14
C SER A 140 13.11 -2.91 1.40
N LEU A 141 12.65 -2.19 0.38
CA LEU A 141 13.46 -1.21 -0.36
C LEU A 141 13.93 -0.05 0.54
N ALA A 142 13.02 0.50 1.34
CA ALA A 142 13.29 1.61 2.25
C ALA A 142 14.29 1.23 3.35
N SER A 143 14.25 -0.01 3.84
CA SER A 143 15.20 -0.52 4.85
C SER A 143 16.53 -0.99 4.25
N TYR A 144 16.56 -1.39 2.98
CA TYR A 144 17.76 -1.87 2.30
C TYR A 144 18.82 -0.77 2.11
N LEU A 145 18.42 0.44 1.71
CA LEU A 145 19.34 1.57 1.53
C LEU A 145 20.13 1.93 2.81
N PRO A 146 19.50 2.20 3.97
CA PRO A 146 20.20 2.50 5.21
C PRO A 146 21.01 1.30 5.73
N ALA A 147 20.51 0.07 5.58
CA ALA A 147 21.25 -1.14 5.94
C ALA A 147 22.56 -1.25 5.13
N ARG A 148 22.50 -1.01 3.82
CA ARG A 148 23.68 -1.00 2.94
C ARG A 148 24.63 0.14 3.29
N ARG A 149 24.11 1.35 3.58
CA ARG A 149 24.93 2.47 4.05
C ARG A 149 25.68 2.13 5.34
N ALA A 150 25.02 1.53 6.34
CA ALA A 150 25.68 1.10 7.58
C ALA A 150 26.83 0.11 7.38
N THR A 151 26.69 -0.84 6.44
CA THR A 151 27.78 -1.81 6.14
C THR A 151 28.97 -1.22 5.39
N ARG A 152 28.82 -0.01 4.81
CA ARG A 152 29.87 0.72 4.09
C ARG A 152 30.59 1.75 4.97
N ILE A 153 30.13 1.99 6.20
CA ILE A 153 30.83 2.89 7.12
C ILE A 153 32.12 2.21 7.56
N ASP A 154 33.23 2.91 7.31
CA ASP A 154 34.57 2.41 7.58
C ASP A 154 34.84 2.37 9.10
N PRO A 155 35.08 1.19 9.72
CA PRO A 155 35.20 1.04 11.17
C PRO A 155 36.27 1.95 11.79
N VAL A 156 37.33 2.25 11.03
CA VAL A 156 38.45 3.11 11.46
C VAL A 156 38.00 4.55 11.71
N SER A 157 37.03 5.05 10.94
CA SER A 157 36.47 6.40 11.13
C SER A 157 35.62 6.54 12.40
N VAL A 158 35.07 5.42 12.90
CA VAL A 158 34.24 5.39 14.11
C VAL A 158 35.11 5.35 15.38
N LEU A 159 36.23 4.62 15.34
CA LEU A 159 37.17 4.56 16.46
C LEU A 159 37.95 5.89 16.62
N SER A 160 38.40 6.50 15.53
CA SER A 160 39.20 7.74 15.57
C SER A 160 38.42 8.96 16.07
N ARG A 161 37.09 8.95 16.00
CA ARG A 161 36.23 10.01 16.56
C ARG A 161 36.13 9.97 18.09
N THR A 162 36.49 8.84 18.72
CA THR A 162 36.48 8.69 20.19
C THR A 162 37.83 9.09 20.80
N ALA A 163 38.93 8.96 20.05
CA ALA A 163 40.27 9.36 20.52
C ALA A 163 40.51 10.89 20.55
N ARG A 164 39.51 11.69 20.12
CA ARG A 164 39.56 13.17 20.12
C ARG A 164 38.64 13.83 21.17
N ARG A 165 37.98 13.03 22.03
CA ARG A 165 37.29 13.51 23.23
C ARG A 165 38.03 12.98 24.46
#